data_AF-A0A517NS73-F1
#
_entry.id   AF-A0A517NS73-F1
#
_cell.length_a   1.000
_cell.length_b   1.000
_cell.length_c   1.000
_cell.angle_alpha   90.00
_cell.angle_beta   90.00
_cell.angle_gamma   90.00
#
_symmetry.space_group_name_H-M   'P 1'
#
loop_
_entity.id
_entity.type
_entity.pdbx_description
1 polymer ?
#
loop_
_entity_poly.entity_id
_entity_poly.type
_entity_poly.pdbx_seq_one_letter_code
_entity_poly.pdbx_strand_id
1 'polypeptide(L)'
;MRFPWLCSVFVFALLIDGGLVERAFTQDKVDAKKSEVKQSAEKTANRAAVNPKAPKEAKKSGDSKKESNDTKTVKKKPKTPAEKIRQLMSEKDFAGAAKALDAAIESGDAAKLEPMRITIATGFARSRNYGQAFEQYDKRVQYLSENLDKRSQLTSIVPVLSMARMYGMRAKRKDQVDELFANVARKVHAATKENTSKYLDPISQLAVLNANHNATGEDDYEKARGILADQLQRFDALEVGADEEVDLLIATLRLKSAKARFPGTQPAEIEDLDQFLASAIEAHPDSMPLLTEYAQVEVIRISQLYSVSPDQAQERIDRLREIIEEKGEGNRLLTARIRQLDSLETRIESARKLLAMVGKPAPDFDIESWVNEGDTTLESLKGKVVLVDFWSVWCGPCIMTFPHLREWREEFQDKGFEIVGVTRYYNYKWDDKAERAVRAPSGDKASPEDEREMLVSFLKHHELQHPTIITPKNSKMQSEFGVTGIPHVVLIDRDGKVQMVKVGAGAKTASEIHAKLAKLIEQE
;
A
#
# COMPACT_ATOMS: atom_id res chain seq x y z
N MET A 1 13.64 -17.85 -5.21
CA MET A 1 12.28 -17.57 -4.67
C MET A 1 11.73 -16.30 -5.31
N ARG A 2 10.41 -16.19 -5.49
CA ARG A 2 9.74 -14.96 -5.94
C ARG A 2 9.09 -14.28 -4.73
N PHE A 3 9.23 -12.97 -4.61
CA PHE A 3 8.47 -12.14 -3.66
C PHE A 3 7.62 -11.14 -4.47
N PRO A 4 6.33 -10.93 -4.15
CA PRO A 4 5.53 -9.86 -4.73
C PRO A 4 5.84 -8.50 -4.07
N TRP A 5 5.57 -7.42 -4.79
CA TRP A 5 5.61 -6.05 -4.27
C TRP A 5 4.27 -5.63 -3.65
N LEU A 6 4.29 -4.64 -2.76
CA LEU A 6 3.11 -4.02 -2.16
C LEU A 6 3.35 -2.53 -1.85
N CYS A 7 2.28 -1.86 -1.39
CA CYS A 7 2.19 -0.49 -0.84
C CYS A 7 2.09 0.68 -1.85
N SER A 8 0.85 1.15 -2.08
CA SER A 8 0.44 2.58 -2.22
C SER A 8 -1.10 2.75 -2.29
N VAL A 9 -1.86 2.13 -1.38
CA VAL A 9 -3.31 2.40 -1.21
C VAL A 9 -3.70 2.28 0.27
N PHE A 10 -3.92 3.42 0.93
CA PHE A 10 -4.59 3.59 2.22
C PHE A 10 -4.93 5.09 2.38
N VAL A 11 -6.20 5.42 2.63
CA VAL A 11 -6.72 6.58 3.40
C VAL A 11 -8.23 6.70 3.15
N PHE A 12 -9.00 6.31 4.17
CA PHE A 12 -10.33 6.78 4.64
C PHE A 12 -11.47 7.22 3.69
N ALA A 13 -12.69 6.96 4.17
CA ALA A 13 -13.92 7.72 3.87
C ALA A 13 -14.45 8.42 5.16
N LEU A 14 -15.60 9.11 5.04
CA LEU A 14 -16.34 9.75 6.14
C LEU A 14 -17.87 9.73 5.89
N LEU A 15 -18.62 10.11 6.93
CA LEU A 15 -20.07 9.93 7.15
C LEU A 15 -21.02 10.52 6.09
N ILE A 16 -22.18 9.88 5.93
CA ILE A 16 -23.49 10.46 5.54
C ILE A 16 -24.55 9.85 6.48
N ASP A 17 -25.58 10.62 6.83
CA ASP A 17 -26.69 10.19 7.71
C ASP A 17 -27.65 9.17 7.07
N GLY A 18 -28.36 8.43 7.92
CA GLY A 18 -29.20 7.30 7.50
C GLY A 18 -30.64 7.64 7.12
N GLY A 19 -31.16 6.95 6.10
CA GLY A 19 -32.59 6.88 5.77
C GLY A 19 -33.01 5.43 5.49
N LEU A 20 -34.16 5.00 6.01
CA LEU A 20 -34.63 3.62 5.87
C LEU A 20 -35.14 3.32 4.45
N VAL A 21 -34.78 2.15 3.92
CA VAL A 21 -35.59 1.42 2.92
C VAL A 21 -35.60 -0.06 3.30
N GLU A 22 -36.76 -0.59 3.70
CA GLU A 22 -36.95 -2.04 3.83
C GLU A 22 -37.07 -2.69 2.45
N ARG A 23 -36.48 -3.89 2.29
CA ARG A 23 -36.93 -4.89 1.30
C ARG A 23 -36.48 -6.29 1.70
N ALA A 24 -37.43 -7.19 1.86
CA ALA A 24 -37.16 -8.59 2.22
C ALA A 24 -36.67 -9.40 1.01
N PHE A 25 -35.72 -10.32 1.25
CA PHE A 25 -35.34 -11.40 0.34
C PHE A 25 -35.46 -12.74 1.07
N THR A 26 -36.06 -13.74 0.41
CA THR A 26 -36.38 -15.02 1.04
C THR A 26 -35.26 -16.06 0.90
N GLN A 27 -35.18 -16.94 1.89
CA GLN A 27 -34.13 -17.95 2.07
C GLN A 27 -33.96 -18.91 0.88
N ASP A 28 -35.05 -19.21 0.15
CA ASP A 28 -35.13 -20.32 -0.81
C ASP A 28 -34.11 -20.22 -1.96
N LYS A 29 -33.73 -19.00 -2.37
CA LYS A 29 -32.72 -18.79 -3.41
C LYS A 29 -31.29 -19.18 -2.97
N VAL A 30 -31.02 -19.21 -1.66
CA VAL A 30 -29.69 -19.51 -1.12
C VAL A 30 -29.38 -21.00 -1.19
N ASP A 31 -30.37 -21.86 -0.94
CA ASP A 31 -30.16 -23.31 -0.85
C ASP A 31 -30.19 -24.01 -2.23
N ALA A 32 -30.88 -23.43 -3.23
CA ALA A 32 -30.77 -23.86 -4.62
C ALA A 32 -29.31 -23.82 -5.12
N LYS A 33 -28.63 -22.67 -4.95
CA LYS A 33 -27.28 -22.41 -5.48
C LYS A 33 -26.19 -23.25 -4.78
N LYS A 34 -26.45 -23.82 -3.59
CA LYS A 34 -25.54 -24.76 -2.91
C LYS A 34 -25.51 -26.16 -3.53
N SER A 35 -26.55 -26.56 -4.26
CA SER A 35 -26.66 -27.91 -4.82
C SER A 35 -25.76 -28.11 -6.06
N GLU A 36 -25.74 -27.13 -6.96
CA GLU A 36 -24.97 -27.16 -8.21
C GLU A 36 -23.45 -27.16 -7.97
N VAL A 37 -22.99 -26.37 -7.00
CA VAL A 37 -21.56 -26.26 -6.63
C VAL A 37 -20.99 -27.61 -6.18
N LYS A 38 -21.79 -28.45 -5.50
CA LYS A 38 -21.35 -29.81 -5.11
C LYS A 38 -21.16 -30.73 -6.32
N GLN A 39 -22.08 -30.73 -7.29
CA GLN A 39 -21.96 -31.59 -8.48
C GLN A 39 -20.76 -31.23 -9.37
N SER A 40 -20.36 -29.96 -9.40
CA SER A 40 -19.16 -29.51 -10.12
C SER A 40 -17.85 -30.07 -9.52
N ALA A 41 -17.76 -30.10 -8.18
CA ALA A 41 -16.57 -30.57 -7.47
C ALA A 41 -16.27 -32.06 -7.72
N GLU A 42 -17.26 -32.94 -7.60
CA GLU A 42 -17.08 -34.40 -7.80
C GLU A 42 -16.63 -34.74 -9.22
N LYS A 43 -17.15 -34.00 -10.22
CA LYS A 43 -16.80 -34.17 -11.64
C LYS A 43 -15.33 -33.86 -11.94
N THR A 44 -14.70 -33.02 -11.12
CA THR A 44 -13.28 -32.64 -11.27
C THR A 44 -12.34 -33.68 -10.64
N ALA A 45 -12.73 -34.28 -9.52
CA ALA A 45 -11.91 -35.27 -8.81
C ALA A 45 -11.66 -36.56 -9.63
N ASN A 46 -12.68 -37.06 -10.34
CA ASN A 46 -12.60 -38.34 -11.07
C ASN A 46 -11.66 -38.33 -12.30
N ARG A 47 -11.08 -37.20 -12.70
CA ARG A 47 -10.24 -37.11 -13.92
C ARG A 47 -8.74 -37.31 -13.66
N ALA A 48 -8.32 -37.56 -12.43
CA ALA A 48 -6.92 -37.46 -12.01
C ALA A 48 -6.16 -38.80 -11.81
N ALA A 49 -6.77 -39.97 -12.05
CA ALA A 49 -6.27 -41.24 -11.51
C ALA A 49 -6.24 -42.45 -12.48
N VAL A 50 -5.35 -42.44 -13.49
CA VAL A 50 -4.95 -43.67 -14.23
C VAL A 50 -3.44 -43.74 -14.54
N ASN A 51 -2.82 -44.80 -14.00
CA ASN A 51 -1.50 -45.44 -14.17
C ASN A 51 -0.91 -45.60 -15.61
N PRO A 52 0.32 -46.18 -15.83
CA PRO A 52 1.58 -46.22 -15.05
C PRO A 52 2.87 -46.06 -15.93
N LYS A 53 4.03 -46.63 -15.50
CA LYS A 53 5.37 -46.65 -16.16
C LYS A 53 5.65 -48.07 -16.78
N ALA A 54 6.75 -48.48 -17.45
CA ALA A 54 8.14 -48.05 -17.78
C ALA A 54 8.63 -48.93 -19.00
N PRO A 55 9.90 -49.42 -19.20
CA PRO A 55 11.29 -48.97 -18.89
C PRO A 55 12.36 -49.15 -20.05
N LYS A 56 13.66 -48.85 -19.76
CA LYS A 56 14.91 -49.24 -20.50
C LYS A 56 15.18 -48.55 -21.86
N GLU A 57 16.38 -48.54 -22.47
CA GLU A 57 17.71 -49.21 -22.26
C GLU A 57 18.91 -48.23 -22.17
N ALA A 58 20.15 -48.75 -22.03
CA ALA A 58 21.42 -48.00 -22.06
C ALA A 58 22.50 -48.72 -22.90
N LYS A 59 23.42 -47.98 -23.54
CA LYS A 59 24.63 -48.51 -24.21
C LYS A 59 25.88 -47.65 -23.97
N LYS A 60 27.07 -48.25 -24.14
CA LYS A 60 28.38 -47.73 -23.74
C LYS A 60 29.21 -47.19 -24.90
N SER A 61 29.95 -46.10 -24.63
CA SER A 61 31.31 -45.81 -25.07
C SER A 61 31.86 -44.67 -24.19
N GLY A 62 33.15 -44.43 -24.03
CA GLY A 62 34.35 -45.15 -24.48
C GLY A 62 35.57 -44.25 -24.24
N ASP A 63 36.39 -44.57 -23.24
CA ASP A 63 37.46 -43.69 -22.76
C ASP A 63 38.75 -43.81 -23.60
N SER A 64 39.40 -42.69 -23.93
CA SER A 64 40.86 -42.61 -24.04
C SER A 64 41.43 -41.21 -24.29
N LYS A 65 42.61 -41.00 -23.67
CA LYS A 65 43.70 -40.05 -24.00
C LYS A 65 43.52 -38.55 -23.80
N LYS A 66 44.40 -38.02 -22.94
CA LYS A 66 44.90 -36.64 -22.99
C LYS A 66 45.65 -36.41 -24.30
N GLU A 67 45.54 -35.19 -24.84
CA GLU A 67 46.64 -34.58 -25.59
C GLU A 67 46.67 -33.08 -25.27
N SER A 68 47.86 -32.57 -24.93
CA SER A 68 48.08 -31.16 -24.63
C SER A 68 48.42 -30.41 -25.92
N ASN A 69 47.77 -29.28 -26.20
CA ASN A 69 48.26 -28.36 -27.22
C ASN A 69 47.95 -26.91 -26.88
N ASP A 70 48.76 -26.02 -27.44
CA ASP A 70 49.08 -24.75 -26.82
C ASP A 70 48.25 -23.56 -27.32
N THR A 71 48.43 -22.44 -26.61
CA THR A 71 47.94 -21.08 -26.88
C THR A 71 47.41 -20.76 -28.29
N LYS A 72 46.11 -20.45 -28.38
CA LYS A 72 45.60 -19.45 -29.33
C LYS A 72 44.89 -18.32 -28.60
N THR A 73 45.61 -17.21 -28.43
CA THR A 73 45.11 -15.97 -27.84
C THR A 73 44.06 -15.33 -28.75
N VAL A 74 42.79 -15.71 -28.59
CA VAL A 74 41.68 -15.10 -29.30
C VAL A 74 41.63 -13.62 -28.94
N LYS A 75 42.08 -12.75 -29.86
CA LYS A 75 41.89 -11.30 -29.77
C LYS A 75 40.39 -11.02 -29.74
N LYS A 76 39.83 -10.84 -28.53
CA LYS A 76 38.45 -10.38 -28.35
C LYS A 76 38.27 -9.10 -29.17
N LYS A 77 37.26 -9.07 -30.04
CA LYS A 77 36.84 -7.84 -30.74
C LYS A 77 36.71 -6.70 -29.71
N PRO A 78 37.05 -5.46 -30.06
CA PRO A 78 36.79 -4.32 -29.18
C PRO A 78 35.30 -4.31 -28.86
N LYS A 79 34.97 -4.38 -27.56
CA LYS A 79 33.58 -4.39 -27.10
C LYS A 79 32.92 -3.08 -27.52
N THR A 80 31.73 -3.17 -28.10
CA THR A 80 30.90 -1.99 -28.32
C THR A 80 30.63 -1.27 -26.99
N PRO A 81 30.33 0.05 -26.98
CA PRO A 81 30.04 0.76 -25.74
C PRO A 81 28.95 0.06 -24.91
N ALA A 82 27.88 -0.41 -25.55
CA ALA A 82 26.81 -1.16 -24.91
C ALA A 82 27.27 -2.49 -24.28
N GLU A 83 28.19 -3.24 -24.90
CA GLU A 83 28.78 -4.46 -24.30
C GLU A 83 29.70 -4.15 -23.12
N LYS A 84 30.46 -3.04 -23.18
CA LYS A 84 31.29 -2.56 -22.07
C LYS A 84 30.43 -2.17 -20.86
N ILE A 85 29.36 -1.40 -21.07
CA ILE A 85 28.43 -1.00 -20.00
C ILE A 85 27.72 -2.23 -19.41
N ARG A 86 27.28 -3.19 -20.25
CA ARG A 86 26.69 -4.47 -19.78
C ARG A 86 27.67 -5.31 -18.94
N GLN A 87 28.95 -5.35 -19.32
CA GLN A 87 29.98 -6.00 -18.51
C GLN A 87 30.06 -5.38 -17.11
N LEU A 88 30.22 -4.05 -17.03
CA LEU A 88 30.38 -3.34 -15.76
C LEU A 88 29.17 -3.54 -14.84
N MET A 89 27.94 -3.50 -15.39
CA MET A 89 26.72 -3.85 -14.63
C MET A 89 26.71 -5.31 -14.14
N SER A 90 27.25 -6.27 -14.90
CA SER A 90 27.34 -7.68 -14.47
C SER A 90 28.40 -7.91 -13.39
N GLU A 91 29.47 -7.10 -13.40
CA GLU A 91 30.52 -7.03 -12.38
C GLU A 91 30.09 -6.20 -11.15
N LYS A 92 28.86 -5.64 -11.17
CA LYS A 92 28.24 -4.75 -10.17
C LYS A 92 28.93 -3.38 -10.03
N ASP A 93 29.83 -3.02 -10.94
CA ASP A 93 30.38 -1.67 -11.03
C ASP A 93 29.38 -0.72 -11.71
N PHE A 94 28.37 -0.31 -10.95
CA PHE A 94 27.35 0.64 -11.41
C PHE A 94 27.93 2.06 -11.60
N ALA A 95 29.01 2.42 -10.91
CA ALA A 95 29.68 3.71 -11.05
C ALA A 95 30.46 3.81 -12.37
N GLY A 96 31.28 2.81 -12.69
CA GLY A 96 31.92 2.68 -13.99
C GLY A 96 30.92 2.48 -15.11
N ALA A 97 29.83 1.72 -14.90
CA ALA A 97 28.75 1.60 -15.88
C ALA A 97 28.07 2.95 -16.16
N ALA A 98 27.79 3.77 -15.15
CA ALA A 98 27.21 5.11 -15.31
C ALA A 98 28.14 6.02 -16.12
N LYS A 99 29.42 6.11 -15.73
CA LYS A 99 30.42 6.92 -16.42
C LYS A 99 30.66 6.46 -17.86
N ALA A 100 30.65 5.15 -18.10
CA ALA A 100 30.76 4.57 -19.44
C ALA A 100 29.50 4.78 -20.29
N LEU A 101 28.32 4.90 -19.67
CA LEU A 101 27.06 5.19 -20.36
C LEU A 101 26.96 6.66 -20.77
N ASP A 102 27.29 7.60 -19.87
CA ASP A 102 27.28 9.03 -20.17
C ASP A 102 28.23 9.35 -21.34
N ALA A 103 29.50 8.93 -21.27
CA ALA A 103 30.46 9.13 -22.36
C ALA A 103 30.11 8.39 -23.67
N ALA A 104 29.31 7.32 -23.61
CA ALA A 104 28.81 6.62 -24.80
C ALA A 104 27.65 7.38 -25.45
N ILE A 105 26.77 7.99 -24.65
CA ILE A 105 25.65 8.83 -25.12
C ILE A 105 26.18 10.10 -25.80
N GLU A 106 27.20 10.74 -25.22
CA GLU A 106 27.92 11.88 -25.81
C GLU A 106 28.57 11.55 -27.16
N SER A 107 28.96 10.29 -27.39
CA SER A 107 29.65 9.85 -28.61
C SER A 107 28.76 9.12 -29.64
N GLY A 108 27.49 8.84 -29.32
CA GLY A 108 26.48 8.48 -30.33
C GLY A 108 25.34 7.56 -29.87
N ASP A 109 24.24 7.60 -30.62
CA ASP A 109 23.09 6.68 -30.49
C ASP A 109 22.44 6.64 -29.08
N ALA A 110 22.24 7.82 -28.51
CA ALA A 110 21.59 8.03 -27.22
C ALA A 110 20.29 7.21 -27.06
N ALA A 111 19.47 7.14 -28.12
CA ALA A 111 18.18 6.44 -28.12
C ALA A 111 18.28 4.94 -27.77
N LYS A 112 19.37 4.24 -28.14
CA LYS A 112 19.58 2.82 -27.80
C LYS A 112 20.26 2.61 -26.45
N LEU A 113 20.96 3.63 -25.95
CA LEU A 113 21.77 3.57 -24.73
C LEU A 113 21.02 4.04 -23.49
N GLU A 114 20.26 5.13 -23.59
CA GLU A 114 19.46 5.73 -22.50
C GLU A 114 18.60 4.74 -21.67
N PRO A 115 17.92 3.73 -22.25
CA PRO A 115 17.18 2.73 -21.46
C PRO A 115 18.04 1.98 -20.44
N MET A 116 19.36 1.92 -20.62
CA MET A 116 20.29 1.28 -19.69
C MET A 116 20.39 2.02 -18.35
N ARG A 117 20.05 3.31 -18.27
CA ARG A 117 20.03 4.08 -17.02
C ARG A 117 19.15 3.43 -15.95
N ILE A 118 18.00 2.86 -16.34
CA ILE A 118 17.06 2.22 -15.41
C ILE A 118 17.71 1.01 -14.71
N THR A 119 18.52 0.23 -15.43
CA THR A 119 19.27 -0.91 -14.86
C THR A 119 20.36 -0.45 -13.91
N ILE A 120 21.09 0.61 -14.25
CA ILE A 120 22.15 1.20 -13.43
C ILE A 120 21.56 1.81 -12.14
N ALA A 121 20.48 2.58 -12.27
CA ALA A 121 19.74 3.16 -11.14
C ALA A 121 19.21 2.09 -10.19
N THR A 122 18.67 0.99 -10.74
CA THR A 122 18.25 -0.19 -9.96
C THR A 122 19.43 -0.84 -9.23
N GLY A 123 20.62 -0.83 -9.82
CA GLY A 123 21.87 -1.25 -9.19
C GLY A 123 22.23 -0.40 -7.97
N PHE A 124 22.32 0.91 -8.13
CA PHE A 124 22.56 1.85 -7.03
C PHE A 124 21.52 1.74 -5.92
N ALA A 125 20.23 1.66 -6.26
CA ALA A 125 19.13 1.53 -5.31
C ALA A 125 19.20 0.24 -4.48
N ARG A 126 19.64 -0.88 -5.07
CA ARG A 126 19.88 -2.14 -4.34
C ARG A 126 21.03 -2.02 -3.35
N SER A 127 22.06 -1.24 -3.69
CA SER A 127 23.16 -0.87 -2.78
C SER A 127 22.81 0.30 -1.84
N ARG A 128 21.52 0.67 -1.70
CA ARG A 128 21.00 1.81 -0.93
C ARG A 128 21.55 3.19 -1.29
N ASN A 129 22.26 3.33 -2.41
CA ASN A 129 22.75 4.63 -2.89
C ASN A 129 21.65 5.37 -3.65
N TYR A 130 20.71 5.97 -2.91
CA TYR A 130 19.55 6.62 -3.48
C TYR A 130 19.87 7.92 -4.24
N GLY A 131 20.98 8.60 -3.92
CA GLY A 131 21.45 9.77 -4.67
C GLY A 131 21.86 9.42 -6.09
N GLN A 132 22.74 8.42 -6.26
CA GLN A 132 23.15 7.96 -7.60
C GLN A 132 22.03 7.22 -8.35
N ALA A 133 21.08 6.60 -7.62
CA ALA A 133 19.86 6.08 -8.23
C ALA A 133 18.99 7.22 -8.81
N PHE A 134 18.76 8.29 -8.03
CA PHE A 134 18.02 9.48 -8.47
C PHE A 134 18.66 10.12 -9.69
N GLU A 135 19.97 10.38 -9.69
CA GLU A 135 20.70 11.01 -10.80
C GLU A 135 20.53 10.26 -12.14
N GLN A 136 20.44 8.93 -12.12
CA GLN A 136 20.22 8.13 -13.33
C GLN A 136 18.75 8.12 -13.79
N TYR A 137 17.78 8.29 -12.88
CA TYR A 137 16.39 8.50 -13.26
C TYR A 137 16.14 9.94 -13.76
N ASP A 138 16.71 10.94 -13.10
CA ASP A 138 16.66 12.35 -13.48
C ASP A 138 17.17 12.57 -14.91
N LYS A 139 18.40 12.15 -15.23
CA LYS A 139 18.95 12.18 -16.60
C LYS A 139 18.02 11.50 -17.62
N ARG A 140 17.37 10.37 -17.24
CA ARG A 140 16.42 9.67 -18.10
C ARG A 140 15.12 10.46 -18.30
N VAL A 141 14.62 11.16 -17.28
CA VAL A 141 13.47 12.07 -17.39
C VAL A 141 13.81 13.27 -18.28
N GLN A 142 15.00 13.86 -18.14
CA GLN A 142 15.45 14.99 -18.96
C GLN A 142 15.45 14.63 -20.46
N TYR A 143 16.12 13.52 -20.83
CA TYR A 143 16.10 13.01 -22.21
C TYR A 143 14.67 12.76 -22.74
N LEU A 144 13.81 12.16 -21.91
CA LEU A 144 12.41 11.89 -22.27
C LEU A 144 11.64 13.19 -22.52
N SER A 145 11.88 14.20 -21.69
CA SER A 145 11.27 15.53 -21.78
C SER A 145 11.70 16.32 -23.03
N GLU A 146 12.80 15.94 -23.66
CA GLU A 146 13.33 16.54 -24.89
C GLU A 146 12.89 15.80 -26.16
N ASN A 147 12.19 14.67 -26.00
CA ASN A 147 11.72 13.81 -27.10
C ASN A 147 10.20 13.56 -27.02
N LEU A 148 9.45 14.54 -26.54
CA LEU A 148 7.99 14.46 -26.36
C LEU A 148 7.19 14.51 -27.67
N ASP A 149 7.84 14.83 -28.79
CA ASP A 149 7.30 14.65 -30.15
C ASP A 149 6.84 13.20 -30.43
N LYS A 150 7.43 12.24 -29.72
CA LYS A 150 7.15 10.81 -29.84
C LYS A 150 6.18 10.39 -28.72
N ARG A 151 4.93 10.02 -29.06
CA ARG A 151 3.89 9.55 -28.10
C ARG A 151 4.40 8.47 -27.12
N SER A 152 5.31 7.60 -27.56
CA SER A 152 5.93 6.57 -26.72
C SER A 152 6.82 7.11 -25.60
N GLN A 153 7.42 8.29 -25.75
CA GLN A 153 8.23 8.93 -24.70
C GLN A 153 7.32 9.64 -23.68
N LEU A 154 6.21 10.24 -24.13
CA LEU A 154 5.15 10.75 -23.25
C LEU A 154 4.55 9.65 -22.37
N THR A 155 4.27 8.46 -22.90
CA THR A 155 3.86 7.31 -22.07
C THR A 155 4.99 6.81 -21.16
N SER A 156 6.25 6.90 -21.60
CA SER A 156 7.42 6.44 -20.82
C SER A 156 7.81 7.38 -19.67
N ILE A 157 7.46 8.68 -19.71
CA ILE A 157 7.97 9.65 -18.74
C ILE A 157 7.37 9.49 -17.35
N VAL A 158 6.08 9.17 -17.25
CA VAL A 158 5.35 9.02 -15.98
C VAL A 158 5.99 7.96 -15.06
N PRO A 159 6.22 6.70 -15.47
CA PRO A 159 6.85 5.71 -14.60
C PRO A 159 8.31 6.05 -14.25
N VAL A 160 9.05 6.69 -15.15
CA VAL A 160 10.45 7.10 -14.88
C VAL A 160 10.47 8.25 -13.86
N LEU A 161 9.60 9.24 -14.00
CA LEU A 161 9.45 10.36 -13.06
C LEU A 161 8.96 9.89 -11.67
N SER A 162 8.09 8.89 -11.63
CA SER A 162 7.66 8.27 -10.37
C SER A 162 8.83 7.61 -9.62
N MET A 163 9.72 6.92 -10.33
CA MET A 163 10.95 6.37 -9.75
C MET A 163 11.97 7.45 -9.38
N ALA A 164 12.09 8.52 -10.17
CA ALA A 164 12.90 9.70 -9.84
C ALA A 164 12.44 10.30 -8.50
N ARG A 165 11.15 10.61 -8.36
CA ARG A 165 10.53 11.06 -7.09
C ARG A 165 10.89 10.13 -5.94
N MET A 166 10.68 8.83 -6.11
CA MET A 166 10.85 7.84 -5.05
C MET A 166 12.30 7.76 -4.54
N TYR A 167 13.30 7.95 -5.40
CA TYR A 167 14.70 7.95 -4.98
C TYR A 167 15.21 9.33 -4.55
N GLY A 168 14.76 10.42 -5.18
CA GLY A 168 15.10 11.79 -4.77
C GLY A 168 14.63 12.11 -3.35
N MET A 169 13.38 11.74 -3.01
CA MET A 169 12.86 11.89 -1.63
C MET A 169 13.66 11.04 -0.62
N ARG A 170 14.03 9.79 -0.95
CA ARG A 170 14.91 8.97 -0.08
C ARG A 170 16.34 9.49 0.01
N ALA A 171 16.79 10.26 -0.97
CA ALA A 171 18.09 10.94 -0.98
C ALA A 171 18.04 12.32 -0.28
N LYS A 172 16.89 12.73 0.28
CA LYS A 172 16.63 14.07 0.86
C LYS A 172 16.82 15.23 -0.14
N ARG A 173 16.56 14.99 -1.44
CA ARG A 173 16.72 15.97 -2.53
C ARG A 173 15.37 16.54 -2.99
N LYS A 174 14.53 17.03 -2.06
CA LYS A 174 13.16 17.48 -2.37
C LYS A 174 13.15 18.51 -3.51
N ASP A 175 13.93 19.57 -3.38
CA ASP A 175 13.95 20.73 -4.28
C ASP A 175 14.30 20.32 -5.73
N GLN A 176 15.20 19.35 -5.90
CA GLN A 176 15.57 18.79 -7.21
C GLN A 176 14.44 17.95 -7.83
N VAL A 177 13.58 17.34 -7.01
CA VAL A 177 12.37 16.65 -7.48
C VAL A 177 11.28 17.67 -7.81
N ASP A 178 11.06 18.68 -6.96
CA ASP A 178 10.11 19.78 -7.20
C ASP A 178 10.41 20.48 -8.54
N GLU A 179 11.68 20.83 -8.80
CA GLU A 179 12.13 21.42 -10.07
C GLU A 179 11.91 20.46 -11.25
N LEU A 180 12.26 19.18 -11.11
CA LEU A 180 12.09 18.18 -12.16
C LEU A 180 10.61 18.05 -12.56
N PHE A 181 9.68 18.04 -11.60
CA PHE A 181 8.25 18.04 -11.88
C PHE A 181 7.78 19.33 -12.55
N ALA A 182 8.23 20.50 -12.10
CA ALA A 182 7.91 21.78 -12.72
C ALA A 182 8.49 21.92 -14.15
N ASN A 183 9.60 21.24 -14.45
CA ASN A 183 10.18 21.15 -15.80
C ASN A 183 9.34 20.22 -16.70
N VAL A 184 9.06 18.99 -16.24
CA VAL A 184 8.24 18.02 -16.99
C VAL A 184 6.83 18.56 -17.26
N ALA A 185 6.15 19.15 -16.27
CA ALA A 185 4.80 19.68 -16.44
C ALA A 185 4.74 20.77 -17.53
N ARG A 186 5.71 21.69 -17.56
CA ARG A 186 5.83 22.72 -18.61
C ARG A 186 6.13 22.12 -19.99
N LYS A 187 7.13 21.22 -20.08
CA LYS A 187 7.53 20.60 -21.35
C LYS A 187 6.40 19.73 -21.94
N VAL A 188 5.68 18.97 -21.12
CA VAL A 188 4.51 18.17 -21.54
C VAL A 188 3.35 19.07 -21.97
N HIS A 189 2.96 20.07 -21.18
CA HIS A 189 1.87 20.99 -21.56
C HIS A 189 2.17 21.70 -22.90
N ALA A 190 3.40 22.16 -23.11
CA ALA A 190 3.82 22.77 -24.37
C ALA A 190 3.75 21.78 -25.55
N ALA A 191 4.16 20.52 -25.35
CA ALA A 191 4.16 19.48 -26.39
C ALA A 191 2.75 18.96 -26.76
N THR A 192 1.78 18.99 -25.84
CA THR A 192 0.44 18.43 -26.07
C THR A 192 -0.63 19.47 -26.39
N LYS A 193 -0.40 20.77 -26.14
CA LYS A 193 -1.40 21.85 -26.21
C LYS A 193 -2.35 21.77 -27.41
N GLU A 194 -1.80 21.64 -28.62
CA GLU A 194 -2.55 21.67 -29.89
C GLU A 194 -3.30 20.37 -30.22
N ASN A 195 -3.05 19.29 -29.48
CA ASN A 195 -3.56 17.94 -29.76
C ASN A 195 -3.94 17.21 -28.46
N THR A 196 -4.46 17.93 -27.46
CA THR A 196 -4.58 17.44 -26.07
C THR A 196 -5.39 16.13 -25.95
N SER A 197 -6.44 15.96 -26.77
CA SER A 197 -7.27 14.74 -26.85
C SER A 197 -6.43 13.46 -27.07
N LYS A 198 -5.38 13.53 -27.89
CA LYS A 198 -4.53 12.38 -28.27
C LYS A 198 -3.56 11.95 -27.15
N TYR A 199 -3.56 12.66 -26.02
CA TYR A 199 -2.64 12.50 -24.90
C TYR A 199 -3.33 12.50 -23.52
N LEU A 200 -4.66 12.34 -23.47
CA LEU A 200 -5.46 12.34 -22.23
C LEU A 200 -4.95 11.36 -21.17
N ASP A 201 -4.54 10.16 -21.57
CA ASP A 201 -3.95 9.14 -20.68
C ASP A 201 -2.65 9.61 -19.99
N PRO A 202 -1.54 9.93 -20.69
CA PRO A 202 -0.31 10.39 -20.04
C PRO A 202 -0.48 11.74 -19.32
N ILE A 203 -1.36 12.64 -19.78
CA ILE A 203 -1.64 13.91 -19.09
C ILE A 203 -2.34 13.66 -17.75
N SER A 204 -3.40 12.86 -17.71
CA SER A 204 -4.11 12.53 -16.46
C SER A 204 -3.19 11.79 -15.48
N GLN A 205 -2.40 10.81 -15.94
CA GLN A 205 -1.43 10.13 -15.09
C GLN A 205 -0.36 11.08 -14.53
N LEU A 206 0.13 12.03 -15.33
CA LEU A 206 1.11 13.03 -14.89
C LEU A 206 0.54 13.99 -13.85
N ALA A 207 -0.69 14.47 -14.05
CA ALA A 207 -1.38 15.33 -13.08
C ALA A 207 -1.62 14.61 -11.74
N VAL A 208 -2.05 13.34 -11.78
CA VAL A 208 -2.15 12.49 -10.57
C VAL A 208 -0.80 12.28 -9.91
N LEU A 209 0.28 12.05 -10.67
CA LEU A 209 1.62 11.90 -10.12
C LEU A 209 2.14 13.20 -9.47
N ASN A 210 1.81 14.37 -10.06
CA ASN A 210 2.18 15.69 -9.55
C ASN A 210 1.39 16.06 -8.27
N ALA A 211 0.09 15.77 -8.22
CA ALA A 211 -0.71 15.92 -7.01
C ALA A 211 -0.17 15.04 -5.86
N ASN A 212 0.08 13.75 -6.15
CA ASN A 212 0.72 12.83 -5.18
C ASN A 212 2.15 13.25 -4.79
N HIS A 213 2.82 14.09 -5.58
CA HIS A 213 4.12 14.65 -5.21
C HIS A 213 4.00 15.80 -4.22
N ASN A 214 3.07 16.71 -4.47
CA ASN A 214 2.84 17.89 -3.64
C ASN A 214 2.12 17.54 -2.33
N ALA A 215 1.40 16.44 -2.23
CA ALA A 215 0.76 15.97 -1.00
C ALA A 215 1.78 15.44 0.06
N THR A 216 2.57 16.32 0.67
CA THR A 216 3.58 15.98 1.71
C THR A 216 3.25 16.44 3.14
N GLY A 217 2.19 17.22 3.33
CA GLY A 217 1.66 17.69 4.62
C GLY A 217 0.19 18.10 4.50
N GLU A 218 -0.35 18.81 5.49
CA GLU A 218 -1.79 19.16 5.52
C GLU A 218 -2.14 20.33 4.56
N ASP A 219 -1.44 21.46 4.63
CA ASP A 219 -1.58 22.59 3.68
C ASP A 219 -1.33 22.17 2.21
N ASP A 220 -0.45 21.18 2.06
CA ASP A 220 -0.03 20.55 0.81
C ASP A 220 -1.18 19.77 0.12
N TYR A 221 -2.23 19.36 0.85
CA TYR A 221 -3.37 18.64 0.27
C TYR A 221 -4.28 19.54 -0.59
N GLU A 222 -4.51 20.80 -0.20
CA GLU A 222 -5.28 21.73 -1.03
C GLU A 222 -4.51 22.07 -2.31
N LYS A 223 -3.18 22.21 -2.24
CA LYS A 223 -2.32 22.33 -3.42
C LYS A 223 -2.43 21.09 -4.34
N ALA A 224 -2.45 19.88 -3.78
CA ALA A 224 -2.63 18.64 -4.53
C ALA A 224 -4.03 18.53 -5.16
N ARG A 225 -5.09 18.97 -4.46
CA ARG A 225 -6.47 19.04 -4.96
C ARG A 225 -6.63 20.08 -6.09
N GLY A 226 -5.99 21.24 -5.95
CA GLY A 226 -5.94 22.30 -6.97
C GLY A 226 -5.33 21.81 -8.29
N ILE A 227 -4.18 21.11 -8.24
CA ILE A 227 -3.53 20.51 -9.43
C ILE A 227 -4.48 19.59 -10.22
N LEU A 228 -5.41 18.91 -9.53
CA LEU A 228 -6.40 18.03 -10.16
C LEU A 228 -7.65 18.78 -10.61
N ALA A 229 -8.10 19.80 -9.87
CA ALA A 229 -9.20 20.66 -10.26
C ALA A 229 -8.86 21.44 -11.56
N ASP A 230 -7.68 22.05 -11.63
CA ASP A 230 -7.15 22.71 -12.82
C ASP A 230 -7.14 21.78 -14.05
N GLN A 231 -6.80 20.50 -13.86
CA GLN A 231 -6.70 19.55 -14.96
C GLN A 231 -8.06 18.94 -15.35
N LEU A 232 -9.02 18.85 -14.42
CA LEU A 232 -10.42 18.55 -14.71
C LEU A 232 -11.04 19.68 -15.53
N GLN A 233 -10.94 20.94 -15.07
CA GLN A 233 -11.49 22.11 -15.79
C GLN A 233 -10.94 22.22 -17.23
N ARG A 234 -9.68 21.82 -17.45
CA ARG A 234 -9.06 21.77 -18.79
C ARG A 234 -9.59 20.64 -19.67
N PHE A 235 -10.11 19.56 -19.10
CA PHE A 235 -10.74 18.45 -19.81
C PHE A 235 -12.23 18.71 -20.05
N ASP A 236 -12.93 19.31 -19.08
CA ASP A 236 -14.33 19.76 -19.22
C ASP A 236 -14.50 20.80 -20.34
N ALA A 237 -13.41 21.48 -20.72
CA ALA A 237 -13.33 22.44 -21.82
C ALA A 237 -12.79 21.86 -23.15
N LEU A 238 -12.64 20.53 -23.28
CA LEU A 238 -12.25 19.89 -24.55
C LEU A 238 -13.46 19.45 -25.36
N GLU A 239 -13.55 19.93 -26.59
CA GLU A 239 -14.28 19.24 -27.64
C GLU A 239 -13.45 18.03 -28.11
N VAL A 240 -14.05 16.84 -28.10
CA VAL A 240 -13.40 15.56 -28.48
C VAL A 240 -14.24 14.83 -29.52
N GLY A 241 -13.60 14.05 -30.40
CA GLY A 241 -14.31 13.14 -31.32
C GLY A 241 -14.87 11.91 -30.61
N ALA A 242 -15.80 11.21 -31.26
CA ALA A 242 -16.36 9.94 -30.74
C ALA A 242 -15.27 8.87 -30.50
N ASP A 243 -14.22 8.84 -31.33
CA ASP A 243 -13.04 7.97 -31.16
C ASP A 243 -12.20 8.30 -29.90
N GLU A 244 -12.42 9.46 -29.28
CA GLU A 244 -11.63 10.02 -28.16
C GLU A 244 -12.46 10.13 -26.86
N GLU A 245 -13.79 9.97 -26.93
CA GLU A 245 -14.73 10.07 -25.81
C GLU A 245 -14.38 9.11 -24.65
N VAL A 246 -14.11 7.84 -24.98
CA VAL A 246 -13.72 6.81 -24.00
C VAL A 246 -12.40 7.16 -23.30
N ASP A 247 -11.41 7.68 -24.03
CA ASP A 247 -10.13 8.12 -23.46
C ASP A 247 -10.34 9.33 -22.51
N LEU A 248 -11.30 10.21 -22.81
CA LEU A 248 -11.71 11.32 -21.93
C LEU A 248 -12.41 10.83 -20.67
N LEU A 249 -13.36 9.90 -20.78
CA LEU A 249 -14.05 9.30 -19.62
C LEU A 249 -13.04 8.62 -18.67
N ILE A 250 -12.08 7.84 -19.21
CA ILE A 250 -11.01 7.20 -18.43
C ILE A 250 -10.12 8.23 -17.74
N ALA A 251 -9.71 9.28 -18.46
CA ALA A 251 -8.82 10.31 -17.94
C ALA A 251 -9.50 11.15 -16.85
N THR A 252 -10.78 11.49 -17.01
CA THR A 252 -11.60 12.22 -16.03
C THR A 252 -11.93 11.38 -14.80
N LEU A 253 -12.29 10.09 -14.95
CA LEU A 253 -12.45 9.14 -13.84
C LEU A 253 -11.20 9.09 -12.96
N ARG A 254 -10.04 8.97 -13.60
CA ARG A 254 -8.74 8.89 -12.91
C ARG A 254 -8.41 10.16 -12.12
N LEU A 255 -8.79 11.33 -12.64
CA LEU A 255 -8.61 12.63 -11.96
C LEU A 255 -9.60 12.81 -10.80
N LYS A 256 -10.91 12.57 -11.01
CA LYS A 256 -11.93 12.62 -9.94
C LYS A 256 -11.58 11.65 -8.81
N SER A 257 -11.23 10.39 -9.14
CA SER A 257 -10.75 9.38 -8.19
C SER A 257 -9.45 9.76 -7.48
N ALA A 258 -8.57 10.55 -8.09
CA ALA A 258 -7.38 11.08 -7.42
C ALA A 258 -7.71 12.23 -6.47
N LYS A 259 -8.62 13.15 -6.85
CA LYS A 259 -9.04 14.27 -6.02
C LYS A 259 -9.75 13.78 -4.76
N ALA A 260 -10.63 12.79 -4.92
CA ALA A 260 -11.39 12.11 -3.87
C ALA A 260 -10.58 11.24 -2.89
N ARG A 261 -9.25 11.15 -3.08
CA ARG A 261 -8.33 10.45 -2.15
C ARG A 261 -7.61 11.40 -1.18
N PHE A 262 -7.66 12.71 -1.40
CA PHE A 262 -7.03 13.67 -0.50
C PHE A 262 -8.00 14.15 0.60
N PRO A 263 -7.50 14.47 1.81
CA PRO A 263 -8.26 15.20 2.83
C PRO A 263 -8.88 16.50 2.27
N GLY A 264 -9.96 16.98 2.89
CA GLY A 264 -10.76 18.11 2.39
C GLY A 264 -11.82 17.74 1.34
N THR A 265 -11.84 16.48 0.86
CA THR A 265 -12.89 15.97 -0.05
C THR A 265 -14.28 16.05 0.58
N GLN A 266 -15.21 16.70 -0.12
CA GLN A 266 -16.60 16.87 0.33
C GLN A 266 -17.50 15.68 -0.09
N PRO A 267 -18.59 15.37 0.65
CA PRO A 267 -19.53 14.32 0.26
C PRO A 267 -20.10 14.49 -1.16
N ALA A 268 -20.35 15.72 -1.61
CA ALA A 268 -20.81 16.00 -2.97
C ALA A 268 -19.76 15.68 -4.06
N GLU A 269 -18.45 15.74 -3.76
CA GLU A 269 -17.40 15.31 -4.71
C GLU A 269 -17.31 13.78 -4.79
N ILE A 270 -17.72 13.09 -3.73
CA ILE A 270 -17.86 11.63 -3.73
C ILE A 270 -19.08 11.22 -4.55
N GLU A 271 -20.21 11.92 -4.36
CA GLU A 271 -21.43 11.67 -5.12
C GLU A 271 -21.24 11.94 -6.62
N ASP A 272 -20.61 13.07 -7.00
CA ASP A 272 -20.19 13.37 -8.38
C ASP A 272 -19.34 12.25 -9.00
N LEU A 273 -18.36 11.72 -8.27
CA LEU A 273 -17.54 10.61 -8.73
C LEU A 273 -18.37 9.32 -8.90
N ASP A 274 -19.22 8.99 -7.92
CA ASP A 274 -20.04 7.77 -7.95
C ASP A 274 -21.15 7.83 -9.02
N GLN A 275 -21.72 9.01 -9.31
CA GLN A 275 -22.62 9.25 -10.45
C GLN A 275 -21.88 9.13 -11.79
N PHE A 276 -20.71 9.77 -11.93
CA PHE A 276 -19.90 9.70 -13.15
C PHE A 276 -19.43 8.26 -13.45
N LEU A 277 -19.07 7.49 -12.43
CA LEU A 277 -18.73 6.07 -12.53
C LEU A 277 -19.88 5.23 -13.12
N ALA A 278 -21.11 5.47 -12.66
CA ALA A 278 -22.29 4.77 -13.17
C ALA A 278 -22.58 5.14 -14.63
N SER A 279 -22.73 6.43 -14.94
CA SER A 279 -23.09 6.89 -16.29
C SER A 279 -22.02 6.55 -17.34
N ALA A 280 -20.74 6.55 -16.99
CA ALA A 280 -19.68 6.17 -17.94
C ALA A 280 -19.78 4.69 -18.36
N ILE A 281 -20.05 3.78 -17.41
CA ILE A 281 -20.22 2.34 -17.70
C ILE A 281 -21.59 2.03 -18.35
N GLU A 282 -22.63 2.79 -18.03
CA GLU A 282 -23.93 2.68 -18.71
C GLU A 282 -23.85 3.10 -20.19
N ALA A 283 -23.11 4.18 -20.49
CA ALA A 283 -22.92 4.67 -21.86
C ALA A 283 -21.96 3.80 -22.69
N HIS A 284 -20.90 3.26 -22.09
CA HIS A 284 -19.85 2.49 -22.79
C HIS A 284 -19.60 1.09 -22.18
N PRO A 285 -20.64 0.22 -22.09
CA PRO A 285 -20.60 -1.02 -21.30
C PRO A 285 -19.56 -2.05 -21.79
N ASP A 286 -19.29 -2.09 -23.09
CA ASP A 286 -18.37 -3.06 -23.72
C ASP A 286 -16.91 -2.56 -23.76
N SER A 287 -16.64 -1.35 -23.25
CA SER A 287 -15.32 -0.73 -23.29
C SER A 287 -14.38 -1.33 -22.25
N MET A 288 -13.60 -2.34 -22.66
CA MET A 288 -12.59 -2.97 -21.80
C MET A 288 -11.55 -2.03 -21.18
N PRO A 289 -11.07 -0.96 -21.85
CA PRO A 289 -10.24 0.05 -21.22
C PRO A 289 -10.97 0.78 -20.08
N LEU A 290 -12.24 1.18 -20.31
CA LEU A 290 -13.05 1.88 -19.31
C LEU A 290 -13.40 0.97 -18.11
N LEU A 291 -13.84 -0.27 -18.35
CA LEU A 291 -14.10 -1.25 -17.30
C LEU A 291 -12.84 -1.53 -16.45
N THR A 292 -11.65 -1.47 -17.06
CA THR A 292 -10.37 -1.65 -16.34
C THR A 292 -10.05 -0.47 -15.40
N GLU A 293 -10.38 0.76 -15.78
CA GLU A 293 -10.24 1.95 -14.91
C GLU A 293 -11.39 2.01 -13.87
N TYR A 294 -12.64 1.72 -14.26
CA TYR A 294 -13.77 1.59 -13.33
C TYR A 294 -13.48 0.57 -12.21
N ALA A 295 -13.00 -0.63 -12.55
CA ALA A 295 -12.60 -1.65 -11.58
C ALA A 295 -11.38 -1.22 -10.74
N GLN A 296 -10.55 -0.28 -11.21
CA GLN A 296 -9.49 0.34 -10.40
C GLN A 296 -10.06 1.36 -9.41
N VAL A 297 -11.01 2.19 -9.85
CA VAL A 297 -11.64 3.20 -9.00
C VAL A 297 -12.52 2.55 -7.94
N GLU A 298 -13.35 1.56 -8.26
CA GLU A 298 -14.17 0.86 -7.26
C GLU A 298 -13.30 0.15 -6.21
N VAL A 299 -12.19 -0.49 -6.60
CA VAL A 299 -11.21 -1.03 -5.62
C VAL A 299 -10.68 0.06 -4.68
N ILE A 300 -10.49 1.29 -5.16
CA ILE A 300 -10.14 2.44 -4.31
C ILE A 300 -11.32 2.79 -3.39
N ARG A 301 -12.55 2.95 -3.91
CA ARG A 301 -13.74 3.30 -3.12
C ARG A 301 -14.03 2.27 -2.01
N ILE A 302 -13.99 0.98 -2.34
CA ILE A 302 -14.10 -0.14 -1.39
C ILE A 302 -13.00 -0.05 -0.32
N SER A 303 -11.75 0.27 -0.71
CA SER A 303 -10.64 0.42 0.24
C SER A 303 -10.75 1.64 1.18
N GLN A 304 -11.57 2.63 0.83
CA GLN A 304 -11.92 3.77 1.69
C GLN A 304 -13.10 3.46 2.62
N LEU A 305 -14.09 2.70 2.13
CA LEU A 305 -15.35 2.41 2.84
C LEU A 305 -15.27 1.25 3.83
N TYR A 306 -14.46 0.20 3.58
CA TYR A 306 -14.56 -1.08 4.30
C TYR A 306 -14.51 -0.99 5.84
N SER A 307 -13.86 0.03 6.41
CA SER A 307 -13.69 0.22 7.86
C SER A 307 -14.72 1.13 8.51
N VAL A 308 -15.53 1.86 7.73
CA VAL A 308 -16.55 2.81 8.22
C VAL A 308 -17.96 2.43 7.79
N SER A 309 -18.10 1.73 6.67
CA SER A 309 -19.38 1.26 6.12
C SER A 309 -19.13 -0.07 5.39
N PRO A 310 -18.90 -1.19 6.13
CA PRO A 310 -18.50 -2.46 5.54
C PRO A 310 -19.53 -3.01 4.54
N ASP A 311 -20.82 -2.73 4.76
CA ASP A 311 -21.90 -3.24 3.92
C ASP A 311 -22.00 -2.49 2.58
N GLN A 312 -21.86 -1.16 2.57
CA GLN A 312 -21.68 -0.39 1.32
C GLN A 312 -20.42 -0.81 0.55
N ALA A 313 -19.37 -1.22 1.27
CA ALA A 313 -18.16 -1.76 0.65
C ALA A 313 -18.38 -3.16 0.05
N GLN A 314 -19.22 -4.00 0.66
CA GLN A 314 -19.62 -5.30 0.12
C GLN A 314 -20.50 -5.14 -1.12
N GLU A 315 -21.52 -4.27 -1.08
CA GLU A 315 -22.38 -4.01 -2.24
C GLU A 315 -21.58 -3.60 -3.49
N ARG A 316 -20.50 -2.81 -3.31
CA ARG A 316 -19.58 -2.44 -4.39
C ARG A 316 -18.76 -3.62 -4.90
N ILE A 317 -18.32 -4.53 -4.03
CA ILE A 317 -17.68 -5.79 -4.43
C ILE A 317 -18.65 -6.64 -5.26
N ASP A 318 -19.89 -6.76 -4.79
CA ASP A 318 -20.90 -7.60 -5.43
C ASP A 318 -21.29 -7.06 -6.81
N ARG A 319 -21.60 -5.75 -6.92
CA ARG A 319 -21.82 -5.08 -8.22
C ARG A 319 -20.62 -5.18 -9.16
N LEU A 320 -19.40 -4.98 -8.65
CA LEU A 320 -18.18 -5.06 -9.47
C LEU A 320 -17.90 -6.49 -9.95
N ARG A 321 -18.19 -7.51 -9.14
CA ARG A 321 -18.11 -8.91 -9.57
C ARG A 321 -19.13 -9.20 -10.67
N GLU A 322 -20.39 -8.80 -10.52
CA GLU A 322 -21.44 -8.99 -11.52
C GLU A 322 -21.03 -8.42 -12.89
N ILE A 323 -20.55 -7.18 -12.94
CA ILE A 323 -20.08 -6.55 -14.20
C ILE A 323 -18.85 -7.25 -14.78
N ILE A 324 -17.89 -7.70 -13.95
CA ILE A 324 -16.70 -8.42 -14.44
C ILE A 324 -17.03 -9.86 -14.89
N GLU A 325 -18.00 -10.53 -14.26
CA GLU A 325 -18.49 -11.85 -14.66
C GLU A 325 -19.29 -11.78 -15.96
N GLU A 326 -20.11 -10.73 -16.17
CA GLU A 326 -20.87 -10.53 -17.40
C GLU A 326 -19.99 -10.09 -18.59
N LYS A 327 -19.08 -9.12 -18.39
CA LYS A 327 -18.40 -8.41 -19.50
C LYS A 327 -16.88 -8.52 -19.48
N GLY A 328 -16.30 -8.94 -18.36
CA GLY A 328 -14.85 -8.90 -18.10
C GLY A 328 -14.11 -10.24 -18.22
N GLU A 329 -14.77 -11.33 -18.63
CA GLU A 329 -14.16 -12.66 -18.61
C GLU A 329 -12.89 -12.75 -19.48
N GLY A 330 -11.90 -13.52 -19.01
CA GLY A 330 -10.61 -13.70 -19.70
C GLY A 330 -9.66 -12.49 -19.62
N ASN A 331 -10.13 -11.29 -19.24
CA ASN A 331 -9.27 -10.11 -19.10
C ASN A 331 -8.31 -10.28 -17.91
N ARG A 332 -7.00 -10.33 -18.21
CA ARG A 332 -5.94 -10.55 -17.20
C ARG A 332 -5.85 -9.43 -16.16
N LEU A 333 -6.25 -8.19 -16.49
CA LEU A 333 -6.23 -7.07 -15.56
C LEU A 333 -7.42 -7.16 -14.60
N LEU A 334 -8.62 -7.46 -15.10
CA LEU A 334 -9.82 -7.68 -14.27
C LEU A 334 -9.69 -8.93 -13.40
N THR A 335 -9.08 -10.01 -13.91
CA THR A 335 -8.72 -11.20 -13.11
C THR A 335 -7.79 -10.85 -11.93
N ALA A 336 -6.93 -9.84 -12.09
CA ALA A 336 -6.08 -9.34 -11.00
C ALA A 336 -6.85 -8.43 -10.02
N ARG A 337 -7.96 -7.81 -10.43
CA ARG A 337 -8.89 -7.06 -9.55
C ARG A 337 -9.74 -7.98 -8.70
N ILE A 338 -10.31 -9.06 -9.25
CA ILE A 338 -11.09 -10.05 -8.46
C ILE A 338 -10.30 -10.49 -7.22
N ARG A 339 -9.01 -10.85 -7.39
CA ARG A 339 -8.11 -11.23 -6.29
C ARG A 339 -7.82 -10.13 -5.27
N GLN A 340 -8.05 -8.86 -5.62
CA GLN A 340 -8.01 -7.74 -4.68
C GLN A 340 -9.34 -7.62 -3.91
N LEU A 341 -10.48 -7.95 -4.54
CA LEU A 341 -11.79 -8.01 -3.88
C LEU A 341 -11.83 -9.09 -2.80
N ASP A 342 -11.34 -10.30 -3.08
CA ASP A 342 -11.28 -11.39 -2.09
C ASP A 342 -10.50 -10.97 -0.81
N SER A 343 -9.44 -10.17 -0.99
CA SER A 343 -8.64 -9.58 0.10
C SER A 343 -9.32 -8.39 0.78
N LEU A 344 -10.29 -7.75 0.15
CA LEU A 344 -11.10 -6.66 0.72
C LEU A 344 -12.31 -7.22 1.47
N GLU A 345 -12.96 -8.29 1.00
CA GLU A 345 -14.00 -9.01 1.77
C GLU A 345 -13.47 -9.52 3.11
N THR A 346 -12.26 -10.09 3.11
CA THR A 346 -11.57 -10.50 4.35
C THR A 346 -11.40 -9.33 5.33
N ARG A 347 -11.24 -8.10 4.83
CA ARG A 347 -11.12 -6.86 5.62
C ARG A 347 -12.47 -6.27 6.01
N ILE A 348 -13.50 -6.39 5.17
CA ILE A 348 -14.90 -6.04 5.45
C ILE A 348 -15.40 -6.91 6.61
N GLU A 349 -15.22 -8.22 6.52
CA GLU A 349 -15.62 -9.18 7.56
C GLU A 349 -14.84 -8.98 8.87
N SER A 350 -13.57 -8.58 8.79
CA SER A 350 -12.82 -8.12 9.96
C SER A 350 -13.42 -6.85 10.56
N ALA A 351 -13.73 -5.83 9.74
CA ALA A 351 -14.30 -4.56 10.19
C ALA A 351 -15.72 -4.72 10.78
N ARG A 352 -16.57 -5.58 10.20
CA ARG A 352 -17.88 -5.96 10.77
C ARG A 352 -17.73 -6.46 12.20
N LYS A 353 -16.75 -7.32 12.47
CA LYS A 353 -16.47 -7.84 13.83
C LYS A 353 -16.04 -6.73 14.79
N LEU A 354 -15.16 -5.82 14.38
CA LEU A 354 -14.72 -4.70 15.22
C LEU A 354 -15.86 -3.71 15.52
N LEU A 355 -16.67 -3.35 14.51
CA LEU A 355 -17.83 -2.49 14.71
C LEU A 355 -18.88 -3.18 15.60
N ALA A 356 -19.07 -4.50 15.45
CA ALA A 356 -19.95 -5.29 16.30
C ALA A 356 -19.44 -5.48 17.75
N MET A 357 -18.25 -4.98 18.12
CA MET A 357 -17.83 -4.84 19.52
C MET A 357 -18.31 -3.53 20.15
N VAL A 358 -18.50 -2.48 19.35
CA VAL A 358 -18.84 -1.14 19.87
C VAL A 358 -20.21 -1.17 20.58
N GLY A 359 -20.28 -0.58 21.76
CA GLY A 359 -21.44 -0.58 22.65
C GLY A 359 -21.57 -1.82 23.54
N LYS A 360 -20.74 -2.86 23.37
CA LYS A 360 -20.71 -4.05 24.24
C LYS A 360 -19.66 -3.92 25.33
N PRO A 361 -19.79 -4.66 26.46
CA PRO A 361 -18.70 -4.80 27.43
C PRO A 361 -17.39 -5.22 26.75
N ALA A 362 -16.27 -4.69 27.23
CA ALA A 362 -14.94 -5.14 26.82
C ALA A 362 -14.71 -6.61 27.27
N PRO A 363 -13.92 -7.39 26.51
CA PRO A 363 -13.49 -8.71 26.97
C PRO A 363 -12.56 -8.60 28.19
N ASP A 364 -12.46 -9.68 28.96
CA ASP A 364 -11.60 -9.75 30.14
C ASP A 364 -10.10 -9.68 29.79
N PHE A 365 -9.30 -9.18 30.74
CA PHE A 365 -7.84 -9.09 30.62
C PHE A 365 -7.19 -10.40 31.10
N ASP A 366 -6.45 -11.06 30.21
CA ASP A 366 -5.72 -12.30 30.50
C ASP A 366 -4.22 -11.99 30.68
N ILE A 367 -3.77 -11.97 31.94
CA ILE A 367 -2.48 -11.40 32.36
C ILE A 367 -1.56 -12.49 32.91
N GLU A 368 -0.40 -12.69 32.30
CA GLU A 368 0.68 -13.52 32.85
C GLU A 368 1.51 -12.73 33.86
N SER A 369 1.82 -11.46 33.53
CA SER A 369 2.46 -10.50 34.44
C SER A 369 2.36 -9.07 33.91
N TRP A 370 2.64 -8.09 34.77
CA TRP A 370 2.80 -6.69 34.36
C TRP A 370 4.27 -6.28 34.18
N VAL A 371 4.45 -5.19 33.45
CA VAL A 371 5.65 -4.35 33.38
C VAL A 371 5.20 -2.90 33.60
N ASN A 372 5.92 -2.16 34.44
CA ASN A 372 5.63 -0.74 34.72
C ASN A 372 4.21 -0.49 35.29
N GLU A 373 3.70 -1.40 36.14
CA GLU A 373 2.35 -1.31 36.73
C GLU A 373 2.11 -0.07 37.60
N GLY A 374 3.12 0.36 38.37
CA GLY A 374 2.92 1.36 39.43
C GLY A 374 1.91 0.84 40.46
N ASP A 375 0.91 1.64 40.79
CA ASP A 375 -0.22 1.24 41.63
C ASP A 375 -1.40 0.64 40.82
N THR A 376 -1.23 0.39 39.52
CA THR A 376 -2.33 -0.05 38.63
C THR A 376 -2.72 -1.50 38.89
N THR A 377 -4.00 -1.70 39.17
CA THR A 377 -4.67 -3.00 39.26
C THR A 377 -5.93 -3.01 38.39
N LEU A 378 -6.46 -4.19 38.05
CA LEU A 378 -7.73 -4.31 37.32
C LEU A 378 -8.91 -3.62 38.04
N GLU A 379 -8.89 -3.55 39.38
CA GLU A 379 -9.91 -2.80 40.14
C GLU A 379 -9.77 -1.28 39.92
N SER A 380 -8.54 -0.76 39.89
CA SER A 380 -8.25 0.67 39.66
C SER A 380 -8.57 1.19 38.26
N LEU A 381 -8.89 0.29 37.32
CA LEU A 381 -9.34 0.64 35.96
C LEU A 381 -10.86 0.83 35.86
N LYS A 382 -11.65 0.36 36.84
CA LYS A 382 -13.11 0.56 36.86
C LYS A 382 -13.44 2.05 37.04
N GLY A 383 -14.44 2.55 36.30
CA GLY A 383 -14.81 3.96 36.32
C GLY A 383 -13.83 4.90 35.60
N LYS A 384 -12.72 4.39 35.06
CA LYS A 384 -11.84 5.15 34.14
C LYS A 384 -12.25 4.95 32.69
N VAL A 385 -11.93 5.93 31.86
CA VAL A 385 -11.77 5.70 30.41
C VAL A 385 -10.44 4.97 30.22
N VAL A 386 -10.44 3.84 29.49
CA VAL A 386 -9.24 3.00 29.32
C VAL A 386 -8.90 2.81 27.85
N LEU A 387 -7.68 3.15 27.47
CA LEU A 387 -7.14 2.87 26.13
C LEU A 387 -6.25 1.64 26.19
N VAL A 388 -6.68 0.55 25.55
CA VAL A 388 -5.91 -0.70 25.44
C VAL A 388 -5.14 -0.69 24.12
N ASP A 389 -3.81 -0.59 24.18
CA ASP A 389 -2.93 -0.59 22.99
C ASP A 389 -2.18 -1.92 22.85
N PHE A 390 -2.47 -2.68 21.79
CA PHE A 390 -1.77 -3.91 21.46
C PHE A 390 -0.59 -3.62 20.52
N TRP A 391 0.63 -3.81 21.02
CA TRP A 391 1.88 -3.48 20.33
C TRP A 391 2.93 -4.59 20.44
N SER A 392 4.12 -4.35 19.87
CA SER A 392 5.29 -5.22 20.07
C SER A 392 6.60 -4.49 19.75
N VAL A 393 7.72 -4.89 20.38
CA VAL A 393 9.03 -4.21 20.31
C VAL A 393 9.65 -4.13 18.91
N TRP A 394 9.20 -4.95 17.96
CA TRP A 394 9.64 -4.95 16.55
C TRP A 394 8.66 -4.21 15.61
N CYS A 395 7.54 -3.71 16.14
CA CYS A 395 6.50 -3.03 15.39
C CYS A 395 6.87 -1.56 15.13
N GLY A 396 7.57 -1.29 14.03
CA GLY A 396 7.87 0.07 13.58
C GLY A 396 6.65 1.01 13.56
N PRO A 397 5.48 0.60 13.05
CA PRO A 397 4.25 1.40 13.11
C PRO A 397 3.75 1.70 14.54
N CYS A 398 3.95 0.81 15.50
CA CYS A 398 3.61 1.04 16.90
C CYS A 398 4.55 2.08 17.53
N ILE A 399 5.84 2.01 17.23
CA ILE A 399 6.83 3.00 17.68
C ILE A 399 6.48 4.41 17.14
N MET A 400 5.85 4.51 15.97
CA MET A 400 5.35 5.78 15.43
C MET A 400 4.09 6.32 16.14
N THR A 401 3.35 5.53 16.92
CA THR A 401 2.20 6.03 17.72
C THR A 401 2.56 6.39 19.15
N PHE A 402 3.75 6.00 19.63
CA PHE A 402 4.20 6.28 21.00
C PHE A 402 4.21 7.77 21.42
N PRO A 403 4.52 8.76 20.57
CA PRO A 403 4.39 10.18 20.94
C PRO A 403 2.96 10.52 21.37
N HIS A 404 1.97 10.11 20.58
CA HIS A 404 0.55 10.34 20.88
C HIS A 404 0.09 9.64 22.16
N LEU A 405 0.61 8.44 22.47
CA LEU A 405 0.31 7.77 23.74
C LEU A 405 0.85 8.55 24.96
N ARG A 406 1.94 9.30 24.82
CA ARG A 406 2.43 10.19 25.88
C ARG A 406 1.60 11.46 25.96
N GLU A 407 1.37 12.12 24.82
CA GLU A 407 0.52 13.32 24.69
C GLU A 407 -0.86 13.12 25.34
N TRP A 408 -1.55 12.03 25.02
CA TRP A 408 -2.88 11.75 25.58
C TRP A 408 -2.86 11.39 27.06
N ARG A 409 -1.79 10.74 27.55
CA ARG A 409 -1.66 10.44 28.97
C ARG A 409 -1.42 11.72 29.77
N GLU A 410 -0.53 12.58 29.31
CA GLU A 410 -0.27 13.90 29.90
C GLU A 410 -1.52 14.80 29.88
N GLU A 411 -2.33 14.74 28.81
CA GLU A 411 -3.56 15.53 28.69
C GLU A 411 -4.73 15.01 29.56
N PHE A 412 -4.87 13.69 29.74
CA PHE A 412 -6.09 13.09 30.31
C PHE A 412 -5.93 12.27 31.60
N GLN A 413 -4.72 11.87 32.03
CA GLN A 413 -4.54 10.95 33.19
C GLN A 413 -5.30 11.41 34.45
N ASP A 414 -5.19 12.69 34.79
CA ASP A 414 -5.81 13.30 36.00
C ASP A 414 -7.33 13.48 35.89
N LYS A 415 -7.94 13.14 34.73
CA LYS A 415 -9.38 13.24 34.42
C LYS A 415 -10.07 11.86 34.41
N GLY A 416 -9.44 10.86 35.03
CA GLY A 416 -9.94 9.49 35.06
C GLY A 416 -9.63 8.70 33.78
N PHE A 417 -8.43 8.86 33.24
CA PHE A 417 -7.90 8.10 32.10
C PHE A 417 -6.79 7.14 32.53
N GLU A 418 -6.60 6.04 31.80
CA GLU A 418 -5.33 5.30 31.80
C GLU A 418 -5.12 4.57 30.46
N ILE A 419 -3.85 4.34 30.11
CA ILE A 419 -3.44 3.49 28.98
C ILE A 419 -2.99 2.13 29.53
N VAL A 420 -3.46 1.03 28.95
CA VAL A 420 -2.94 -0.31 29.21
C VAL A 420 -2.28 -0.84 27.95
N GLY A 421 -0.95 -0.90 27.96
CA GLY A 421 -0.18 -1.56 26.91
C GLY A 421 -0.37 -3.07 26.97
N VAL A 422 -0.46 -3.74 25.82
CA VAL A 422 -0.65 -5.19 25.73
C VAL A 422 0.38 -5.80 24.79
N THR A 423 1.22 -6.67 25.33
CA THR A 423 2.27 -7.39 24.60
C THR A 423 2.35 -8.85 25.04
N ARG A 424 3.33 -9.59 24.54
CA ARG A 424 3.69 -10.95 24.99
C ARG A 424 5.18 -11.19 24.76
N TYR A 425 5.69 -12.35 25.15
CA TYR A 425 7.05 -12.77 24.80
C TYR A 425 7.22 -13.04 23.30
N TYR A 426 8.30 -12.53 22.70
CA TYR A 426 8.61 -12.61 21.26
C TYR A 426 10.04 -13.12 20.97
N ASN A 427 10.80 -13.50 22.00
CA ASN A 427 12.21 -13.86 21.99
C ASN A 427 13.13 -12.69 21.59
N TYR A 428 13.10 -11.60 22.36
CA TYR A 428 13.96 -10.42 22.21
C TYR A 428 14.73 -10.09 23.50
N LYS A 429 16.03 -9.74 23.37
CA LYS A 429 16.85 -9.17 24.45
C LYS A 429 17.12 -7.68 24.14
N TRP A 430 17.57 -6.91 25.13
CA TRP A 430 18.00 -5.53 24.91
C TRP A 430 19.44 -5.48 24.39
N ASP A 431 19.77 -4.44 23.62
CA ASP A 431 21.13 -4.15 23.12
C ASP A 431 21.47 -2.70 23.46
N ASP A 432 22.17 -2.48 24.58
CA ASP A 432 22.56 -1.14 25.07
C ASP A 432 23.44 -0.36 24.08
N LYS A 433 24.14 -1.03 23.16
CA LYS A 433 25.00 -0.36 22.17
C LYS A 433 24.23 0.07 20.92
N ALA A 434 23.05 -0.51 20.70
CA ALA A 434 22.15 -0.15 19.62
C ALA A 434 20.85 0.53 20.12
N GLU A 435 20.74 0.74 21.44
CA GLU A 435 19.61 1.34 22.17
C GLU A 435 18.25 0.80 21.74
N ARG A 436 18.13 -0.52 21.57
CA ARG A 436 16.90 -1.15 21.04
C ARG A 436 16.77 -2.63 21.38
N ALA A 437 15.58 -3.16 21.20
CA ALA A 437 15.35 -4.61 21.19
C ALA A 437 16.07 -5.30 20.02
N VAL A 438 16.72 -6.44 20.31
CA VAL A 438 17.33 -7.38 19.36
C VAL A 438 16.69 -8.76 19.50
N ARG A 439 16.38 -9.41 18.37
CA ARG A 439 15.83 -10.77 18.42
C ARG A 439 16.91 -11.76 18.85
N ALA A 440 16.68 -12.50 19.92
CA ALA A 440 17.64 -13.48 20.43
C ALA A 440 17.85 -14.62 19.39
N PRO A 441 19.08 -15.13 19.20
CA PRO A 441 19.36 -16.15 18.20
C PRO A 441 18.77 -17.52 18.60
N SER A 442 18.48 -18.39 17.63
CA SER A 442 17.75 -19.65 17.87
C SER A 442 18.39 -20.62 18.89
N GLY A 443 19.69 -20.47 19.19
CA GLY A 443 20.44 -21.26 20.17
C GLY A 443 20.70 -20.59 21.52
N ASP A 444 20.44 -19.28 21.65
CA ASP A 444 20.39 -18.54 22.92
C ASP A 444 19.07 -17.76 22.92
N LYS A 445 18.02 -18.43 23.39
CA LYS A 445 16.69 -17.84 23.51
C LYS A 445 16.67 -16.91 24.71
N ALA A 446 15.87 -15.85 24.61
CA ALA A 446 15.55 -15.04 25.77
C ALA A 446 14.77 -15.87 26.80
N SER A 447 15.17 -15.76 28.06
CA SER A 447 14.32 -16.18 29.19
C SER A 447 13.13 -15.21 29.34
N PRO A 448 12.03 -15.58 30.04
CA PRO A 448 10.99 -14.63 30.41
C PRO A 448 11.55 -13.42 31.17
N GLU A 449 12.58 -13.63 31.98
CA GLU A 449 13.30 -12.60 32.73
C GLU A 449 14.07 -11.65 31.78
N ASP A 450 14.85 -12.19 30.83
CA ASP A 450 15.55 -11.42 29.78
C ASP A 450 14.57 -10.55 28.99
N GLU A 451 13.39 -11.09 28.64
CA GLU A 451 12.37 -10.35 27.89
C GLU A 451 11.67 -9.29 28.76
N ARG A 452 11.51 -9.51 30.07
CA ARG A 452 10.97 -8.49 31.00
C ARG A 452 11.95 -7.35 31.21
N GLU A 453 13.24 -7.63 31.42
CA GLU A 453 14.28 -6.59 31.47
C GLU A 453 14.34 -5.80 30.16
N MET A 454 14.23 -6.49 29.02
CA MET A 454 14.16 -5.86 27.71
C MET A 454 12.93 -4.97 27.54
N LEU A 455 11.75 -5.39 28.02
CA LEU A 455 10.53 -4.57 27.99
C LEU A 455 10.65 -3.33 28.89
N VAL A 456 11.25 -3.44 30.08
CA VAL A 456 11.53 -2.28 30.96
C VAL A 456 12.45 -1.28 30.25
N SER A 457 13.55 -1.75 29.67
CA SER A 457 14.50 -0.88 28.95
C SER A 457 13.89 -0.25 27.70
N PHE A 458 13.05 -1.00 26.96
CA PHE A 458 12.35 -0.52 25.77
C PHE A 458 11.28 0.55 26.10
N LEU A 459 10.44 0.32 27.12
CA LEU A 459 9.46 1.29 27.60
C LEU A 459 10.16 2.58 28.05
N LYS A 460 11.24 2.45 28.84
CA LYS A 460 12.05 3.57 29.31
C LYS A 460 12.69 4.37 28.16
N HIS A 461 13.28 3.71 27.17
CA HIS A 461 13.88 4.36 26.00
C HIS A 461 12.86 5.10 25.14
N HIS A 462 11.60 4.63 25.09
CA HIS A 462 10.51 5.30 24.39
C HIS A 462 9.66 6.22 25.28
N GLU A 463 10.10 6.50 26.51
CA GLU A 463 9.44 7.38 27.49
C GLU A 463 8.00 6.95 27.82
N LEU A 464 7.67 5.67 27.66
CA LEU A 464 6.34 5.13 27.91
C LEU A 464 6.16 4.82 29.41
N GLN A 465 5.43 5.71 30.10
CA GLN A 465 5.15 5.61 31.54
C GLN A 465 3.86 4.83 31.87
N HIS A 466 3.11 4.34 30.87
CA HIS A 466 1.86 3.63 31.10
C HIS A 466 2.10 2.16 31.53
N PRO A 467 1.19 1.55 32.30
CA PRO A 467 1.26 0.14 32.67
C PRO A 467 1.08 -0.78 31.45
N THR A 468 1.88 -1.85 31.38
CA THR A 468 1.85 -2.84 30.28
C THR A 468 1.64 -4.24 30.81
N ILE A 469 0.70 -5.00 30.24
CA ILE A 469 0.53 -6.44 30.50
C ILE A 469 1.30 -7.29 29.49
N ILE A 470 1.74 -8.45 29.96
CA ILE A 470 2.22 -9.57 29.16
C ILE A 470 1.11 -10.63 29.19
N THR A 471 0.49 -10.92 28.03
CA THR A 471 -0.55 -11.96 27.94
C THR A 471 0.06 -13.36 27.90
N PRO A 472 -0.57 -14.38 28.51
CA PRO A 472 -0.10 -15.76 28.44
C PRO A 472 0.15 -16.26 27.01
N LYS A 473 1.12 -17.16 26.84
CA LYS A 473 1.47 -17.74 25.53
C LYS A 473 0.27 -18.33 24.76
N ASN A 474 -0.72 -18.87 25.46
CA ASN A 474 -1.94 -19.47 24.91
C ASN A 474 -3.18 -18.56 25.05
N SER A 475 -2.98 -17.28 25.35
CA SER A 475 -4.05 -16.31 25.60
C SER A 475 -4.98 -16.14 24.40
N LYS A 476 -6.27 -15.97 24.70
CA LYS A 476 -7.29 -15.61 23.71
C LYS A 476 -7.57 -14.11 23.63
N MET A 477 -7.06 -13.30 24.56
CA MET A 477 -7.37 -11.87 24.67
C MET A 477 -7.19 -11.13 23.33
N GLN A 478 -6.09 -11.41 22.61
CA GLN A 478 -5.87 -10.81 21.28
C GLN A 478 -6.99 -11.14 20.28
N SER A 479 -7.54 -12.36 20.29
CA SER A 479 -8.66 -12.74 19.41
C SER A 479 -10.02 -12.24 19.91
N GLU A 480 -10.22 -12.14 21.23
CA GLU A 480 -11.46 -11.67 21.84
C GLU A 480 -11.61 -10.15 21.73
N PHE A 481 -10.51 -9.40 21.78
CA PHE A 481 -10.42 -7.97 21.41
C PHE A 481 -10.34 -7.74 19.88
N GLY A 482 -10.41 -8.79 19.04
CA GLY A 482 -10.47 -8.64 17.58
C GLY A 482 -9.15 -8.22 16.88
N VAL A 483 -8.00 -8.37 17.53
CA VAL A 483 -6.70 -7.91 17.04
C VAL A 483 -6.30 -8.64 15.74
N THR A 484 -6.41 -7.93 14.62
CA THR A 484 -6.12 -8.41 13.25
C THR A 484 -4.77 -7.92 12.68
N GLY A 485 -4.10 -7.02 13.39
CA GLY A 485 -2.80 -6.43 13.07
C GLY A 485 -2.44 -5.40 14.13
N ILE A 486 -1.18 -4.94 14.20
CA ILE A 486 -0.71 -3.97 15.22
C ILE A 486 -0.06 -2.72 14.58
N PRO A 487 -0.13 -1.52 15.21
CA PRO A 487 -0.80 -1.22 16.48
C PRO A 487 -2.32 -1.38 16.37
N HIS A 488 -2.96 -1.71 17.49
CA HIS A 488 -4.40 -1.91 17.58
C HIS A 488 -4.87 -1.29 18.89
N VAL A 489 -5.82 -0.36 18.80
CA VAL A 489 -6.31 0.39 19.95
C VAL A 489 -7.78 0.07 20.16
N VAL A 490 -8.13 -0.36 21.37
CA VAL A 490 -9.51 -0.48 21.85
C VAL A 490 -9.72 0.53 22.97
N LEU A 491 -10.68 1.43 22.77
CA LEU A 491 -11.03 2.46 23.74
C LEU A 491 -12.32 2.07 24.47
N ILE A 492 -12.27 2.10 25.80
CA ILE A 492 -13.30 1.63 26.73
C ILE A 492 -13.77 2.82 27.57
N ASP A 493 -15.08 2.95 27.82
CA ASP A 493 -15.64 3.97 28.71
C ASP A 493 -15.62 3.57 30.21
N ARG A 494 -16.05 4.51 31.05
CA ARG A 494 -16.18 4.37 32.51
C ARG A 494 -17.13 3.22 32.93
N ASP A 495 -18.04 2.82 32.04
CA ASP A 495 -18.97 1.68 32.20
C ASP A 495 -18.34 0.32 31.82
N GLY A 496 -17.10 0.31 31.29
CA GLY A 496 -16.43 -0.90 30.81
C GLY A 496 -16.87 -1.36 29.41
N LYS A 497 -17.50 -0.50 28.60
CA LYS A 497 -17.98 -0.81 27.25
C LYS A 497 -16.99 -0.31 26.18
N VAL A 498 -16.83 -1.07 25.12
CA VAL A 498 -16.01 -0.69 23.96
C VAL A 498 -16.70 0.45 23.21
N GLN A 499 -15.98 1.56 23.05
CA GLN A 499 -16.46 2.80 22.46
C GLN A 499 -15.81 3.15 21.12
N MET A 500 -14.64 2.57 20.83
CA MET A 500 -13.96 2.65 19.54
C MET A 500 -12.95 1.51 19.41
N VAL A 501 -12.76 1.01 18.18
CA VAL A 501 -11.63 0.15 17.82
C VAL A 501 -10.92 0.74 16.60
N LYS A 502 -9.59 0.76 16.60
CA LYS A 502 -8.74 1.26 15.50
C LYS A 502 -7.55 0.35 15.26
N VAL A 503 -7.08 0.29 14.02
CA VAL A 503 -5.96 -0.57 13.59
C VAL A 503 -5.02 0.21 12.68
N GLY A 504 -3.72 0.16 12.96
CA GLY A 504 -2.67 0.85 12.20
C GLY A 504 -2.39 2.28 12.67
N ALA A 505 -1.24 2.81 12.25
CA ALA A 505 -0.73 4.12 12.63
C ALA A 505 -1.03 5.21 11.59
N GLY A 506 -1.11 6.47 12.04
CA GLY A 506 -1.19 7.65 11.17
C GLY A 506 -1.96 8.81 11.82
N ALA A 507 -1.68 10.04 11.39
CA ALA A 507 -2.21 11.27 12.00
C ALA A 507 -3.75 11.29 12.09
N LYS A 508 -4.47 10.88 11.04
CA LYS A 508 -5.94 10.79 11.11
C LYS A 508 -6.42 9.75 12.14
N THR A 509 -5.77 8.59 12.23
CA THR A 509 -6.14 7.59 13.26
C THR A 509 -5.91 8.14 14.67
N ALA A 510 -4.81 8.87 14.88
CA ALA A 510 -4.51 9.54 16.15
C ALA A 510 -5.56 10.61 16.47
N SER A 511 -5.90 11.49 15.53
CA SER A 511 -6.93 12.51 15.68
C SER A 511 -8.32 11.92 15.98
N GLU A 512 -8.70 10.82 15.31
CA GLU A 512 -9.96 10.12 15.60
C GLU A 512 -10.00 9.50 17.00
N ILE A 513 -8.88 8.97 17.50
CA ILE A 513 -8.77 8.46 18.88
C ILE A 513 -8.82 9.60 19.89
N HIS A 514 -8.06 10.69 19.66
CA HIS A 514 -8.05 11.87 20.53
C HIS A 514 -9.42 12.53 20.66
N ALA A 515 -10.11 12.79 19.55
CA ALA A 515 -11.44 13.40 19.57
C ALA A 515 -12.48 12.50 20.27
N LYS A 516 -12.30 11.17 20.23
CA LYS A 516 -13.14 10.23 20.99
C LYS A 516 -12.75 10.16 22.47
N LEU A 517 -11.46 10.24 22.80
CA LEU A 517 -10.96 10.33 24.18
C LEU A 517 -11.55 11.55 24.89
N ALA A 518 -11.35 12.74 24.32
CA ALA A 518 -11.88 14.00 24.85
C ALA A 518 -13.39 13.88 25.14
N LYS A 519 -14.16 13.42 24.16
CA LYS A 519 -15.61 13.22 24.32
C LYS A 519 -16.00 12.22 25.41
N LEU A 520 -15.24 11.14 25.64
CA LEU A 520 -15.52 10.20 26.73
C LEU A 520 -15.11 10.75 28.10
N ILE A 521 -14.10 11.61 28.16
CA ILE A 521 -13.66 12.27 29.39
C ILE A 521 -14.66 13.35 29.81
N GLU A 522 -15.17 14.14 28.86
CA GLU A 522 -16.22 15.17 29.05
C GLU A 522 -17.60 14.60 29.43
N GLN A 523 -17.82 13.29 29.28
CA GLN A 523 -19.06 12.61 29.65
C GLN A 523 -19.04 12.22 31.14
N GLU A 524 -19.23 13.22 32.01
CA GLU A 524 -19.52 13.08 33.45
C GLU A 524 -20.98 12.67 33.71
#